data_AF-A0A6J1P7Y9-F1
#
_entry.id   AF-A0A6J1P7Y9-F1
#
_cell.length_a   1.000
_cell.length_b   1.000
_cell.length_c   1.000
_cell.angle_alpha   90.00
_cell.angle_beta   90.00
_cell.angle_gamma   90.00
#
_symmetry.space_group_name_H-M   'P 1'
#
loop_
_entity.id
_entity.type
_entity.pdbx_description
1 polymer ?
#
loop_
_entity_poly.entity_id
_entity_poly.type
_entity_poly.pdbx_seq_one_letter_code
_entity_poly.pdbx_strand_id
1 'polypeptide(L)'
;MKENIHVISSTISTFNNTIQKLNENEQILNSNIEKLDKILDNVLQTTNKLEASSHLTMTFSALESSLMTLNFNLKDIIDAILFGKQNIVHPSILSPMQLYNELNSNKNKVPQNFPLPLNLENMHTLLDISQISSFITDSKIVFVVKIPLVLLQEYNLYHVYALPTAHDINNPHSFAMINPTAKFLAITDDKLLYSMTDSISDCKTLTNNYRLCKLGNVHSSVANPTCEVQILSAYINKIPDTCDYKNVISDIDVWQTISNNKWIYVQSNIAKLSVKCNNSINDYDIIGTGILKLPK
;
A
#
# COMPACT_ATOMS: atom_id res chain seq x y z
N MET A 1 97.28 -74.20 -3.22
CA MET A 1 95.95 -74.84 -3.07
C MET A 1 95.28 -74.58 -1.71
N LYS A 2 96.02 -74.45 -0.58
CA LYS A 2 95.47 -74.09 0.74
C LYS A 2 94.92 -72.64 0.85
N GLU A 3 95.58 -71.66 0.24
CA GLU A 3 95.12 -70.25 0.28
C GLU A 3 93.81 -70.03 -0.48
N ASN A 4 93.60 -70.70 -1.62
CA ASN A 4 92.36 -70.62 -2.39
C ASN A 4 91.14 -71.17 -1.63
N ILE A 5 91.33 -72.18 -0.77
CA ILE A 5 90.26 -72.74 0.07
C ILE A 5 89.85 -71.75 1.18
N HIS A 6 90.81 -70.97 1.70
CA HIS A 6 90.56 -69.98 2.75
C HIS A 6 89.78 -68.77 2.22
N VAL A 7 90.08 -68.33 0.99
CA VAL A 7 89.36 -67.25 0.29
C VAL A 7 87.94 -67.68 -0.06
N ILE A 8 87.75 -68.93 -0.51
CA ILE A 8 86.40 -69.46 -0.80
C ILE A 8 85.55 -69.52 0.49
N SER A 9 86.12 -69.97 1.61
CA SER A 9 85.42 -70.03 2.90
C SER A 9 85.02 -68.64 3.43
N SER A 10 85.91 -67.64 3.34
CA SER A 10 85.57 -66.27 3.76
C SER A 10 84.54 -65.61 2.85
N THR A 11 84.55 -65.92 1.55
CA THR A 11 83.56 -65.44 0.58
C THR A 11 82.19 -66.06 0.86
N ILE A 12 82.13 -67.35 1.22
CA ILE A 12 80.90 -68.02 1.64
C ILE A 12 80.34 -67.42 2.93
N SER A 13 81.19 -67.10 3.92
CA SER A 13 80.70 -66.50 5.17
C SER A 13 80.19 -65.07 5.01
N THR A 14 80.85 -64.27 4.16
CA THR A 14 80.35 -62.93 3.79
C THR A 14 79.05 -63.01 3.01
N PHE A 15 78.93 -63.95 2.07
CA PHE A 15 77.69 -64.19 1.35
C PHE A 15 76.55 -64.59 2.30
N ASN A 16 76.83 -65.48 3.28
CA ASN A 16 75.84 -65.90 4.26
C ASN A 16 75.41 -64.75 5.19
N ASN A 17 76.35 -63.89 5.59
CA ASN A 17 76.02 -62.67 6.35
C ASN A 17 75.19 -61.68 5.53
N THR A 18 75.45 -61.54 4.22
CA THR A 18 74.64 -60.70 3.33
C THR A 18 73.24 -61.28 3.16
N ILE A 19 73.11 -62.60 3.01
CA ILE A 19 71.82 -63.30 2.97
C ILE A 19 71.05 -63.08 4.28
N GLN A 20 71.71 -63.19 5.43
CA GLN A 20 71.07 -62.96 6.73
C GLN A 20 70.58 -61.51 6.86
N LYS A 21 71.42 -60.53 6.52
CA LYS A 21 71.03 -59.12 6.51
C LYS A 21 69.90 -58.82 5.52
N LEU A 22 69.88 -59.48 4.37
CA LEU A 22 68.77 -59.41 3.42
C LEU A 22 67.48 -59.94 4.05
N ASN A 23 67.55 -61.06 4.75
CA ASN A 23 66.41 -61.68 5.39
C ASN A 23 65.88 -60.83 6.56
N GLU A 24 66.78 -60.25 7.35
CA GLU A 24 66.42 -59.28 8.41
C GLU A 24 65.76 -58.03 7.82
N ASN A 25 66.30 -57.50 6.73
CA ASN A 25 65.71 -56.36 6.03
C ASN A 25 64.34 -56.70 5.41
N GLU A 26 64.17 -57.91 4.88
CA GLU A 26 62.89 -58.40 4.37
C GLU A 26 61.84 -58.48 5.48
N GLN A 27 62.21 -59.00 6.66
CA GLN A 27 61.34 -59.04 7.82
C GLN A 27 60.96 -57.64 8.31
N ILE A 28 61.92 -56.72 8.38
CA ILE A 28 61.67 -55.32 8.77
C ILE A 28 60.74 -54.66 7.75
N LEU A 29 60.97 -54.87 6.45
CA LEU A 29 60.15 -54.34 5.38
C LEU A 29 58.71 -54.84 5.47
N ASN A 30 58.52 -56.15 5.63
CA ASN A 30 57.20 -56.76 5.79
C ASN A 30 56.46 -56.20 7.02
N SER A 31 57.16 -56.03 8.15
CA SER A 31 56.56 -55.45 9.35
C SER A 31 56.09 -54.00 9.18
N ASN A 32 56.79 -53.23 8.32
CA ASN A 32 56.42 -51.84 8.04
C ASN A 32 55.27 -51.77 7.05
N ILE A 33 55.18 -52.69 6.08
CA ILE A 33 54.04 -52.82 5.17
C ILE A 33 52.77 -53.14 5.97
N GLU A 34 52.81 -54.07 6.91
CA GLU A 34 51.65 -54.39 7.77
C GLU A 34 51.19 -53.22 8.63
N LYS A 35 52.12 -52.39 9.13
CA LYS A 35 51.78 -51.17 9.87
C LYS A 35 51.14 -50.13 8.94
N LEU A 36 51.63 -50.02 7.70
CA LEU A 36 51.08 -49.11 6.71
C LEU A 36 49.65 -49.51 6.35
N ASP A 37 49.38 -50.80 6.13
CA ASP A 37 48.02 -51.31 5.86
C ASP A 37 47.05 -50.98 7.01
N LYS A 38 47.47 -51.20 8.27
CA LYS A 38 46.64 -50.83 9.43
C LYS A 38 46.34 -49.33 9.52
N ILE A 39 47.32 -48.49 9.19
CA ILE A 39 47.12 -47.03 9.15
C ILE A 39 46.17 -46.68 8.00
N LEU A 40 46.33 -47.29 6.84
CA LEU A 40 45.49 -47.08 5.67
C LEU A 40 44.03 -47.44 5.96
N ASP A 41 43.79 -48.59 6.60
CA ASP A 41 42.46 -49.05 6.99
C ASP A 41 41.79 -48.09 7.99
N ASN A 42 42.54 -47.59 8.97
CA ASN A 42 42.01 -46.65 9.97
C ASN A 42 41.71 -45.28 9.36
N VAL A 43 42.55 -44.82 8.42
CA VAL A 43 42.31 -43.60 7.64
C VAL A 43 41.06 -43.76 6.78
N LEU A 44 40.90 -44.88 6.06
CA LEU A 44 39.71 -45.15 5.24
C LEU A 44 38.42 -45.18 6.07
N GLN A 45 38.41 -45.83 7.23
CA GLN A 45 37.25 -45.84 8.13
C GLN A 45 36.90 -44.46 8.67
N THR A 46 37.91 -43.66 9.03
CA THR A 46 37.71 -42.29 9.52
C THR A 46 37.19 -41.38 8.41
N THR A 47 37.71 -41.49 7.19
CA THR A 47 37.25 -40.75 6.03
C THR A 47 35.80 -41.09 5.69
N ASN A 48 35.43 -42.37 5.65
CA ASN A 48 34.05 -42.80 5.42
C ASN A 48 33.08 -42.28 6.49
N LYS A 49 33.52 -42.24 7.76
CA LYS A 49 32.72 -41.69 8.87
C LYS A 49 32.54 -40.18 8.76
N LEU A 50 33.59 -39.45 8.38
CA LEU A 50 33.54 -38.00 8.15
C LEU A 50 32.66 -37.65 6.94
N GLU A 51 32.77 -38.42 5.86
CA GLU A 51 31.94 -38.26 4.66
C GLU A 51 30.46 -38.52 4.98
N ALA A 52 30.15 -39.59 5.70
CA ALA A 52 28.79 -39.86 6.18
C ALA A 52 28.25 -38.75 7.11
N SER A 53 29.07 -38.26 8.06
CA SER A 53 28.68 -37.16 8.94
C SER A 53 28.46 -35.86 8.18
N SER A 54 29.28 -35.58 7.16
CA SER A 54 29.12 -34.43 6.27
C SER A 54 27.81 -34.51 5.49
N HIS A 55 27.54 -35.65 4.85
CA HIS A 55 26.28 -35.89 4.13
C HIS A 55 25.05 -35.77 5.05
N LEU A 56 25.11 -36.31 6.26
CA LEU A 56 24.03 -36.17 7.25
C LEU A 56 23.81 -34.70 7.62
N THR A 57 24.89 -33.96 7.87
CA THR A 57 24.81 -32.53 8.21
C THR A 57 24.20 -31.73 7.05
N MET A 58 24.66 -31.95 5.82
CA MET A 58 24.10 -31.31 4.63
C MET A 58 22.61 -31.64 4.45
N THR A 59 22.23 -32.90 4.68
CA THR A 59 20.83 -33.34 4.57
C THR A 59 19.96 -32.66 5.65
N PHE A 60 20.43 -32.58 6.89
CA PHE A 60 19.73 -31.87 7.95
C PHE A 60 19.61 -30.37 7.68
N SER A 61 20.68 -29.73 7.18
CA SER A 61 20.62 -28.31 6.79
C SER A 61 19.65 -28.06 5.64
N ALA A 62 19.59 -28.95 4.65
CA ALA A 62 18.62 -28.86 3.55
C ALA A 62 17.18 -29.05 4.05
N LEU A 63 16.96 -29.99 4.99
CA LEU A 63 15.67 -30.20 5.64
C LEU A 63 15.24 -28.96 6.44
N GLU A 64 16.14 -28.40 7.23
CA GLU A 64 15.89 -27.19 8.03
C GLU A 64 15.54 -26.00 7.14
N SER A 65 16.29 -25.79 6.05
CA SER A 65 15.99 -24.76 5.06
C SER A 65 14.61 -24.96 4.43
N SER A 66 14.26 -26.20 4.07
CA SER A 66 12.94 -26.53 3.51
C SER A 66 11.81 -26.27 4.49
N LEU A 67 11.99 -26.62 5.77
CA LEU A 67 11.03 -26.34 6.84
C LEU A 67 10.86 -24.84 7.08
N MET A 68 11.96 -24.07 7.04
CA MET A 68 11.88 -22.61 7.11
C MET A 68 11.10 -22.03 5.93
N THR A 69 11.38 -22.44 4.69
CA THR A 69 10.64 -22.00 3.51
C THR A 69 9.15 -22.34 3.61
N LEU A 70 8.81 -23.54 4.08
CA LEU A 70 7.41 -23.93 4.31
C LEU A 70 6.74 -23.01 5.33
N ASN A 71 7.42 -22.72 6.44
CA ASN A 71 6.89 -21.83 7.48
C ASN A 71 6.67 -20.40 6.96
N PHE A 72 7.58 -19.86 6.15
CA PHE A 72 7.40 -18.56 5.50
C PHE A 72 6.20 -18.56 4.54
N ASN A 73 6.07 -19.60 3.71
CA ASN A 73 4.93 -19.72 2.79
C ASN A 73 3.59 -19.81 3.53
N LEU A 74 3.53 -20.57 4.64
CA LEU A 74 2.33 -20.66 5.47
C LEU A 74 1.98 -19.31 6.09
N LYS A 75 2.98 -18.58 6.58
CA LYS A 75 2.79 -17.25 7.15
C LYS A 75 2.26 -16.27 6.10
N ASP A 76 2.85 -16.25 4.91
CA ASP A 76 2.40 -15.40 3.79
C ASP A 76 0.94 -15.68 3.41
N ILE A 77 0.52 -16.96 3.41
CA ILE A 77 -0.86 -17.35 3.12
C ILE A 77 -1.80 -16.85 4.23
N ILE A 78 -1.42 -17.02 5.50
CA ILE A 78 -2.23 -16.56 6.63
C ILE A 78 -2.39 -15.04 6.59
N ASP A 79 -1.29 -14.32 6.40
CA ASP A 79 -1.27 -12.86 6.31
C ASP A 79 -2.10 -12.39 5.10
N ALA A 80 -1.95 -13.02 3.94
CA ALA A 80 -2.76 -12.78 2.75
C ALA A 80 -4.27 -12.94 3.00
N ILE A 81 -4.69 -13.98 3.70
CA ILE A 81 -6.11 -14.20 4.06
C ILE A 81 -6.58 -13.11 5.04
N LEU A 82 -5.77 -12.78 6.04
CA LEU A 82 -6.10 -11.78 7.06
C LEU A 82 -6.26 -10.38 6.44
N PHE A 83 -5.32 -9.96 5.59
CA PHE A 83 -5.42 -8.72 4.84
C PHE A 83 -6.59 -8.73 3.88
N GLY A 84 -6.86 -9.85 3.20
CA GLY A 84 -8.04 -10.02 2.36
C GLY A 84 -9.35 -9.78 3.12
N LYS A 85 -9.47 -10.22 4.38
CA LYS A 85 -10.62 -9.93 5.24
C LYS A 85 -10.75 -8.45 5.64
N GLN A 86 -9.63 -7.74 5.69
CA GLN A 86 -9.59 -6.29 5.94
C GLN A 86 -9.77 -5.46 4.64
N ASN A 87 -10.08 -6.12 3.53
CA ASN A 87 -10.20 -5.50 2.21
C ASN A 87 -8.87 -4.84 1.74
N ILE A 88 -7.73 -5.41 2.13
CA ILE A 88 -6.38 -4.98 1.74
C ILE A 88 -5.74 -6.08 0.88
N VAL A 89 -5.17 -5.71 -0.27
CA VAL A 89 -4.47 -6.66 -1.14
C VAL A 89 -3.05 -6.87 -0.63
N HIS A 90 -2.73 -8.08 -0.18
CA HIS A 90 -1.36 -8.41 0.22
C HIS A 90 -0.45 -8.56 -1.03
N PRO A 91 0.79 -8.00 -1.03
CA PRO A 91 1.69 -8.07 -2.18
C PRO A 91 2.05 -9.49 -2.64
N SER A 92 2.06 -10.48 -1.74
CA SER A 92 2.30 -11.89 -2.12
C SER A 92 1.16 -12.50 -2.95
N ILE A 93 -0.04 -11.91 -2.94
CA ILE A 93 -1.17 -12.33 -3.79
C ILE A 93 -1.05 -11.68 -5.17
N LEU A 94 -0.92 -10.36 -5.20
CA LEU A 94 -0.87 -9.58 -6.42
C LEU A 94 0.00 -8.34 -6.21
N SER A 95 1.17 -8.33 -6.84
CA SER A 95 2.04 -7.15 -6.84
C SER A 95 1.55 -6.11 -7.88
N PRO A 96 1.86 -4.81 -7.66
CA PRO A 96 1.55 -3.75 -8.64
C PRO A 96 2.14 -4.03 -10.03
N MET A 97 3.33 -4.63 -10.09
CA MET A 97 3.99 -4.99 -11.34
C MET A 97 3.23 -6.12 -12.08
N GLN A 98 2.80 -7.15 -11.35
CA GLN A 98 1.98 -8.21 -11.94
C GLN A 98 0.65 -7.65 -12.45
N LEU A 99 -0.02 -6.79 -11.67
CA LEU A 99 -1.27 -6.15 -12.10
C LEU A 99 -1.06 -5.34 -13.39
N TYR A 100 -0.01 -4.53 -13.46
CA TYR A 100 0.32 -3.76 -14.66
C TYR A 100 0.50 -4.66 -15.88
N ASN A 101 1.29 -5.73 -15.74
CA ASN A 101 1.57 -6.66 -16.83
C ASN A 101 0.29 -7.36 -17.32
N GLU A 102 -0.58 -7.79 -16.41
CA GLU A 102 -1.86 -8.44 -16.75
C GLU A 102 -2.83 -7.48 -17.46
N LEU A 103 -2.97 -6.25 -16.95
CA LEU A 103 -3.84 -5.24 -17.57
C LEU A 103 -3.29 -4.77 -18.92
N ASN A 104 -1.97 -4.60 -19.04
CA ASN A 104 -1.32 -4.16 -20.27
C ASN A 104 -1.39 -5.24 -21.36
N SER A 105 -1.12 -6.50 -21.01
CA SER A 105 -1.21 -7.64 -21.93
C SER A 105 -2.63 -7.86 -22.44
N ASN A 106 -3.65 -7.53 -21.64
CA ASN A 106 -5.05 -7.72 -21.97
C ASN A 106 -5.80 -6.42 -22.31
N LYS A 107 -5.11 -5.33 -22.69
CA LYS A 107 -5.71 -4.02 -23.00
C LYS A 107 -6.94 -4.06 -23.91
N ASN A 108 -6.96 -4.99 -24.87
CA ASN A 108 -8.07 -5.12 -25.83
C ASN A 108 -9.34 -5.77 -25.25
N LYS A 109 -9.20 -6.50 -24.14
CA LYS A 109 -10.31 -7.22 -23.47
C LYS A 109 -10.84 -6.48 -22.25
N VAL A 110 -10.10 -5.49 -21.78
CA VAL A 110 -10.36 -4.79 -20.52
C VAL A 110 -11.01 -3.44 -20.82
N PRO A 111 -12.05 -3.02 -20.07
CA PRO A 111 -12.66 -1.71 -20.22
C PRO A 111 -11.62 -0.60 -19.99
N GLN A 112 -11.70 0.50 -20.75
CA GLN A 112 -10.72 1.59 -20.66
C GLN A 112 -11.04 2.63 -19.57
N ASN A 113 -12.21 2.52 -18.93
CA ASN A 113 -12.71 3.52 -17.98
C ASN A 113 -12.16 3.29 -16.56
N PHE A 114 -10.84 3.26 -16.43
CA PHE A 114 -10.18 3.19 -15.14
C PHE A 114 -10.13 4.57 -14.48
N PRO A 115 -10.19 4.63 -13.13
CA PRO A 115 -10.07 5.89 -12.39
C PRO A 115 -8.72 6.59 -12.57
N LEU A 116 -7.68 5.84 -12.95
CA LEU A 116 -6.34 6.35 -13.19
C LEU A 116 -5.77 5.74 -14.47
N PRO A 117 -4.90 6.47 -15.20
CA PRO A 117 -4.16 5.92 -16.32
C PRO A 117 -3.33 4.70 -15.90
N LEU A 118 -3.29 3.68 -16.76
CA LEU A 118 -2.55 2.43 -16.56
C LEU A 118 -1.04 2.65 -16.72
N ASN A 119 -0.42 3.28 -15.72
CA ASN A 119 1.02 3.51 -15.60
C ASN A 119 1.53 2.86 -14.31
N LEU A 120 2.80 2.44 -14.28
CA LEU A 120 3.38 1.75 -13.12
C LEU A 120 3.25 2.56 -11.82
N GLU A 121 3.40 3.89 -11.89
CA GLU A 121 3.27 4.80 -10.75
C GLU A 121 1.88 4.76 -10.09
N ASN A 122 0.83 4.56 -10.89
CA ASN A 122 -0.56 4.58 -10.41
C ASN A 122 -1.04 3.20 -9.92
N MET A 123 -0.27 2.12 -10.13
CA MET A 123 -0.73 0.76 -9.84
C MET A 123 -0.91 0.51 -8.35
N HIS A 124 -0.09 1.14 -7.50
CA HIS A 124 -0.27 1.10 -6.06
C HIS A 124 -1.64 1.68 -5.67
N THR A 125 -1.95 2.90 -6.14
CA THR A 125 -3.23 3.54 -5.87
C THR A 125 -4.41 2.75 -6.44
N LEU A 126 -4.24 2.12 -7.61
CA LEU A 126 -5.28 1.27 -8.22
C LEU A 126 -5.57 0.02 -7.37
N LEU A 127 -4.56 -0.58 -6.76
CA LEU A 127 -4.74 -1.68 -5.81
C LEU A 127 -5.42 -1.20 -4.52
N ASP A 128 -5.03 -0.05 -3.97
CA ASP A 128 -5.61 0.50 -2.74
C ASP A 128 -7.11 0.82 -2.87
N ILE A 129 -7.52 1.33 -4.03
CA ILE A 129 -8.94 1.61 -4.31
C ILE A 129 -9.73 0.36 -4.70
N SER A 130 -9.08 -0.76 -4.96
CA SER A 130 -9.76 -2.02 -5.28
C SER A 130 -10.44 -2.62 -4.05
N GLN A 131 -11.37 -3.55 -4.30
CA GLN A 131 -11.95 -4.38 -3.26
C GLN A 131 -11.45 -5.81 -3.43
N ILE A 132 -11.17 -6.50 -2.32
CA ILE A 132 -10.75 -7.88 -2.32
C ILE A 132 -11.75 -8.72 -1.53
N SER A 133 -12.05 -9.89 -2.06
CA SER A 133 -12.85 -10.90 -1.36
C SER A 133 -12.13 -12.22 -1.48
N SER A 134 -11.98 -12.92 -0.34
CA SER A 134 -11.37 -14.25 -0.30
C SER A 134 -12.38 -15.29 0.14
N PHE A 135 -12.35 -16.45 -0.51
CA PHE A 135 -13.15 -17.61 -0.11
C PHE A 135 -12.39 -18.89 -0.41
N ILE A 136 -12.78 -19.97 0.26
CA ILE A 136 -12.19 -21.30 0.09
C ILE A 136 -13.20 -22.16 -0.64
N THR A 137 -12.80 -22.79 -1.73
CA THR A 137 -13.62 -23.71 -2.51
C THR A 137 -12.72 -24.81 -3.09
N ASP A 138 -13.18 -26.06 -3.08
CA ASP A 138 -12.45 -27.22 -3.63
C ASP A 138 -10.96 -27.31 -3.19
N SER A 139 -10.70 -27.10 -1.90
CA SER A 139 -9.35 -27.08 -1.32
C SER A 139 -8.41 -26.03 -1.92
N LYS A 140 -8.96 -24.96 -2.52
CA LYS A 140 -8.23 -23.82 -3.06
C LYS A 140 -8.69 -22.53 -2.36
N ILE A 141 -7.74 -21.63 -2.17
CA ILE A 141 -8.03 -20.26 -1.71
C ILE A 141 -8.16 -19.40 -2.96
N VAL A 142 -9.32 -18.76 -3.12
CA VAL A 142 -9.60 -17.89 -4.26
C VAL A 142 -9.67 -16.45 -3.77
N PHE A 143 -8.86 -15.58 -4.38
CA PHE A 143 -8.90 -14.14 -4.18
C PHE A 143 -9.53 -13.47 -5.39
N VAL A 144 -10.60 -12.73 -5.17
CA VAL A 144 -11.27 -11.93 -6.20
C VAL A 144 -10.96 -10.46 -5.96
N VAL A 145 -10.14 -9.89 -6.84
CA VAL A 145 -9.82 -8.47 -6.83
C VAL A 145 -10.78 -7.75 -7.78
N LYS A 146 -11.58 -6.84 -7.23
CA LYS A 146 -12.54 -6.01 -7.95
C LYS A 146 -11.97 -4.61 -8.10
N ILE A 147 -11.51 -4.30 -9.31
CA ILE A 147 -11.02 -2.98 -9.66
C ILE A 147 -12.22 -2.12 -10.07
N PRO A 148 -12.46 -0.96 -9.43
CA PRO A 148 -13.59 -0.11 -9.79
C PRO A 148 -13.38 0.52 -11.16
N LEU A 149 -14.46 0.62 -11.92
CA LEU A 149 -14.53 1.40 -13.14
C LEU A 149 -15.28 2.70 -12.86
N VAL A 150 -14.92 3.76 -13.58
CA VAL A 150 -15.51 5.09 -13.41
C VAL A 150 -16.36 5.50 -14.60
N LEU A 151 -17.26 6.45 -14.37
CA LEU A 151 -17.91 7.18 -15.44
C LEU A 151 -16.91 8.20 -16.01
N LEU A 152 -17.01 8.50 -17.30
CA LEU A 152 -16.20 9.54 -17.94
C LEU A 152 -16.57 10.95 -17.46
N GLN A 153 -17.77 11.10 -16.89
CA GLN A 153 -18.26 12.39 -16.41
C GLN A 153 -17.68 12.71 -15.04
N GLU A 154 -16.99 13.84 -14.95
CA GLU A 154 -16.48 14.40 -13.70
C GLU A 154 -17.51 15.34 -13.06
N TYR A 155 -17.47 15.41 -11.73
CA TYR A 155 -18.35 16.23 -10.90
C TYR A 155 -17.54 17.04 -9.90
N ASN A 156 -17.83 18.33 -9.82
CA ASN A 156 -17.32 19.20 -8.78
C ASN A 156 -18.12 18.99 -7.50
N LEU A 157 -17.43 18.65 -6.42
CA LEU A 157 -18.01 18.43 -5.12
C LEU A 157 -17.96 19.71 -4.28
N TYR A 158 -19.12 20.23 -3.91
CA TYR A 158 -19.29 21.37 -3.03
C TYR A 158 -19.82 20.94 -1.67
N HIS A 159 -19.28 21.54 -0.61
CA HIS A 159 -19.84 21.45 0.74
C HIS A 159 -20.77 22.65 0.95
N VAL A 160 -22.05 22.38 1.18
CA VAL A 160 -23.09 23.39 1.30
C VAL A 160 -23.17 23.86 2.75
N TYR A 161 -22.91 25.16 2.97
CA TYR A 161 -23.06 25.79 4.28
C TYR A 161 -24.29 26.70 4.27
N ALA A 162 -25.21 26.44 5.20
CA ALA A 162 -26.36 27.30 5.44
C ALA A 162 -25.92 28.51 6.26
N LEU A 163 -25.93 29.70 5.66
CA LEU A 163 -25.53 30.94 6.34
C LEU A 163 -26.67 31.95 6.30
N PRO A 164 -27.04 32.56 7.45
CA PRO A 164 -27.90 33.73 7.45
C PRO A 164 -27.24 34.85 6.64
N THR A 165 -27.97 35.41 5.67
CA THR A 165 -27.49 36.50 4.81
C THR A 165 -28.47 37.66 4.90
N ALA A 166 -27.97 38.87 5.13
CA ALA A 166 -28.80 40.07 5.21
C ALA A 166 -29.44 40.35 3.83
N HIS A 167 -30.77 40.50 3.79
CA HIS A 167 -31.52 40.68 2.55
C HIS A 167 -32.01 42.12 2.35
N ASP A 168 -32.07 42.94 3.40
CA ASP A 168 -32.54 44.32 3.32
C ASP A 168 -31.45 45.31 3.75
N ILE A 169 -31.09 46.21 2.84
CA ILE A 169 -30.14 47.30 3.09
C ILE A 169 -30.71 48.26 4.15
N ASN A 170 -32.04 48.37 4.26
CA ASN A 170 -32.72 49.27 5.18
C ASN A 170 -32.93 48.68 6.57
N ASN A 171 -32.81 47.36 6.73
CA ASN A 171 -32.97 46.69 8.02
C ASN A 171 -31.81 45.69 8.27
N PRO A 172 -30.71 46.13 8.90
CA PRO A 172 -29.52 45.32 9.12
C PRO A 172 -29.74 44.11 10.04
N HIS A 173 -30.89 44.02 10.73
CA HIS A 173 -31.24 42.91 11.62
C HIS A 173 -32.07 41.82 10.94
N SER A 174 -32.42 41.97 9.65
CA SER A 174 -33.25 41.00 8.92
C SER A 174 -32.39 40.09 8.04
N PHE A 175 -32.21 38.86 8.49
CA PHE A 175 -31.45 37.83 7.78
C PHE A 175 -32.38 36.79 7.14
N ALA A 176 -32.01 36.31 5.96
CA ALA A 176 -32.60 35.13 5.34
C ALA A 176 -31.60 33.97 5.42
N MET A 177 -32.03 32.82 5.93
CA MET A 177 -31.24 31.60 5.98
C MET A 177 -31.92 30.53 5.14
N ILE A 178 -31.25 30.10 4.08
CA ILE A 178 -31.71 29.01 3.21
C ILE A 178 -31.32 27.69 3.85
N ASN A 179 -32.30 26.79 3.99
CA ASN A 179 -32.08 25.46 4.52
C ASN A 179 -31.67 24.51 3.37
N PRO A 180 -30.43 23.99 3.38
CA PRO A 180 -29.97 23.10 2.33
C PRO A 180 -30.65 21.74 2.44
N THR A 181 -30.94 21.15 1.28
CA THR A 181 -31.55 19.84 1.14
C THR A 181 -30.57 18.71 1.46
N ALA A 182 -29.27 18.93 1.23
CA ALA A 182 -28.19 18.01 1.55
C ALA A 182 -26.88 18.74 1.88
N LYS A 183 -25.97 18.08 2.60
CA LYS A 183 -24.67 18.67 2.97
C LYS A 183 -23.71 18.81 1.79
N PHE A 184 -23.74 17.89 0.84
CA PHE A 184 -22.84 17.90 -0.30
C PHE A 184 -23.60 17.89 -1.62
N LEU A 185 -23.13 18.71 -2.55
CA LEU A 185 -23.62 18.80 -3.91
C LEU A 185 -22.50 18.45 -4.88
N ALA A 186 -22.71 17.41 -5.69
CA ALA A 186 -21.85 17.08 -6.82
C ALA A 186 -22.53 17.57 -8.10
N ILE A 187 -21.88 18.43 -8.88
CA ILE A 187 -22.43 19.00 -10.12
C ILE A 187 -21.39 19.00 -11.23
N THR A 188 -21.80 18.73 -12.46
CA THR A 188 -20.92 18.74 -13.64
C THR A 188 -20.46 20.16 -13.99
N ASP A 189 -19.35 20.28 -14.73
CA ASP A 189 -18.82 21.59 -15.18
C ASP A 189 -19.82 22.38 -16.04
N ASP A 190 -20.57 21.68 -16.89
CA ASP A 190 -21.64 22.26 -17.71
C ASP A 190 -22.92 22.56 -16.91
N LYS A 191 -22.94 22.20 -15.62
CA LYS A 191 -24.05 22.34 -14.68
C LYS A 191 -25.34 21.63 -15.10
N LEU A 192 -25.28 20.67 -16.03
CA LEU A 192 -26.47 19.97 -16.53
C LEU A 192 -26.92 18.81 -15.65
N LEU A 193 -25.98 18.16 -14.96
CA LEU A 193 -26.25 17.00 -14.10
C LEU A 193 -25.75 17.26 -12.69
N TYR A 194 -26.53 16.83 -11.71
CA TYR A 194 -26.14 16.91 -10.31
C TYR A 194 -26.56 15.68 -9.52
N SER A 195 -25.91 15.49 -8.37
CA SER A 195 -26.25 14.49 -7.35
C SER A 195 -26.02 15.13 -5.99
N MET A 196 -26.92 14.85 -5.05
CA MET A 196 -26.80 15.34 -3.67
C MET A 196 -26.61 14.18 -2.70
N THR A 197 -25.84 14.42 -1.64
CA THR A 197 -25.57 13.43 -0.58
C THR A 197 -25.26 14.12 0.75
N ASP A 198 -25.61 13.47 1.86
CA ASP A 198 -25.26 13.96 3.20
C ASP A 198 -23.93 13.44 3.71
N SER A 199 -23.40 12.38 3.10
CA SER A 199 -22.14 11.76 3.49
C SER A 199 -21.23 11.52 2.29
N ILE A 200 -19.94 11.70 2.54
CA ILE A 200 -18.83 11.37 1.63
C ILE A 200 -17.86 10.36 2.28
N SER A 201 -18.28 9.71 3.38
CA SER A 201 -17.48 8.71 4.11
C SER A 201 -17.01 7.56 3.23
N ASP A 202 -17.83 7.19 2.25
CA ASP A 202 -17.61 6.01 1.42
C ASP A 202 -16.75 6.33 0.19
N CYS A 203 -16.35 7.60 0.02
CA CYS A 203 -15.49 8.04 -1.06
C CYS A 203 -14.04 7.65 -0.78
N LYS A 204 -13.37 7.08 -1.78
CA LYS A 204 -11.93 6.77 -1.72
C LYS A 204 -11.13 7.93 -2.30
N THR A 205 -10.07 8.35 -1.62
CA THR A 205 -9.18 9.39 -2.13
C THR A 205 -8.26 8.81 -3.19
N LEU A 206 -8.23 9.42 -4.38
CA LEU A 206 -7.31 9.05 -5.47
C LEU A 206 -6.04 9.90 -5.40
N THR A 207 -6.23 11.22 -5.33
CA THR A 207 -5.17 12.23 -5.20
C THR A 207 -5.68 13.36 -4.31
N ASN A 208 -4.85 14.37 -4.02
CA ASN A 208 -5.26 15.51 -3.19
C ASN A 208 -6.51 16.24 -3.72
N ASN A 209 -6.77 16.18 -5.04
CA ASN A 209 -7.86 16.90 -5.67
C ASN A 209 -9.01 16.00 -6.13
N TYR A 210 -8.77 14.70 -6.35
CA TYR A 210 -9.78 13.78 -6.88
C TYR A 210 -10.18 12.71 -5.88
N ARG A 211 -11.48 12.44 -5.81
CA ARG A 211 -12.08 11.39 -4.98
C ARG A 211 -12.99 10.52 -5.81
N LEU A 212 -12.90 9.22 -5.58
CA LEU A 212 -13.78 8.22 -6.16
C LEU A 212 -14.98 8.02 -5.24
N CYS A 213 -16.14 8.49 -5.66
CA CYS A 213 -17.38 8.37 -4.90
C CYS A 213 -18.40 7.53 -5.66
N LYS A 214 -19.20 6.75 -4.93
CA LYS A 214 -20.42 6.17 -5.50
C LYS A 214 -21.48 7.28 -5.55
N LEU A 215 -21.83 7.71 -6.76
CA LEU A 215 -22.91 8.67 -6.95
C LEU A 215 -24.25 8.01 -6.63
N GLY A 216 -25.14 8.78 -6.01
CA GLY A 216 -26.53 8.40 -5.77
C GLY A 216 -27.36 8.57 -7.03
N ASN A 217 -28.58 9.08 -6.87
CA ASN A 217 -29.41 9.42 -8.01
C ASN A 217 -28.88 10.68 -8.70
N VAL A 218 -28.56 10.54 -9.98
CA VAL A 218 -28.16 11.67 -10.83
C VAL A 218 -29.42 12.28 -11.43
N HIS A 219 -29.56 13.58 -11.29
CA HIS A 219 -30.69 14.36 -11.77
C HIS A 219 -30.25 15.40 -12.80
N SER A 220 -31.16 15.73 -13.72
CA SER A 220 -30.95 16.85 -14.64
C SER A 220 -31.30 18.17 -13.95
N SER A 221 -30.37 19.11 -13.96
CA SER A 221 -30.54 20.47 -13.44
C SER A 221 -31.67 21.23 -14.14
N VAL A 222 -31.97 20.90 -15.40
CA VAL A 222 -33.01 21.57 -16.19
C VAL A 222 -34.39 20.99 -15.89
N ALA A 223 -34.49 19.66 -15.82
CA ALA A 223 -35.78 18.98 -15.60
C ALA A 223 -36.22 18.99 -14.13
N ASN A 224 -35.27 18.95 -13.19
CA ASN A 224 -35.54 18.94 -11.75
C ASN A 224 -34.56 19.86 -11.02
N PRO A 225 -34.71 21.19 -11.14
CA PRO A 225 -33.82 22.14 -10.49
C PRO A 225 -34.09 22.20 -8.98
N THR A 226 -33.06 21.98 -8.15
CA THR A 226 -33.13 22.27 -6.71
C THR A 226 -32.66 23.69 -6.41
N CYS A 227 -32.95 24.16 -5.20
CA CYS A 227 -32.52 25.46 -4.70
C CYS A 227 -31.01 25.71 -4.91
N GLU A 228 -30.17 24.77 -4.49
CA GLU A 228 -28.71 24.88 -4.53
C GLU A 228 -28.20 24.92 -5.97
N VAL A 229 -28.79 24.10 -6.85
CA VAL A 229 -28.45 24.05 -8.27
C VAL A 229 -28.83 25.36 -8.94
N GLN A 230 -30.00 25.92 -8.64
CA GLN A 230 -30.41 27.22 -9.18
C GLN A 230 -29.46 28.33 -8.71
N ILE A 231 -29.14 28.36 -7.40
CA ILE A 231 -28.21 29.34 -6.82
C ILE A 231 -26.83 29.30 -7.49
N LEU A 232 -26.35 28.13 -7.86
CA LEU A 232 -25.04 27.97 -8.51
C LEU A 232 -25.07 28.18 -10.02
N SER A 233 -26.21 27.97 -10.68
CA SER A 233 -26.31 27.98 -12.14
C SER A 233 -26.82 29.30 -12.72
N ALA A 234 -27.69 30.01 -12.00
CA ALA A 234 -28.35 31.21 -12.50
C ALA A 234 -27.81 32.51 -11.86
N TYR A 235 -27.97 33.62 -12.58
CA TYR A 235 -27.85 34.95 -11.97
C TYR A 235 -29.18 35.28 -11.28
N ILE A 236 -29.15 35.39 -9.95
CA ILE A 236 -30.35 35.46 -9.13
C ILE A 236 -30.45 36.82 -8.45
N ASN A 237 -31.59 37.50 -8.63
CA ASN A 237 -31.92 38.74 -7.93
C ASN A 237 -32.89 38.54 -6.75
N LYS A 238 -33.49 37.35 -6.62
CA LYS A 238 -34.45 36.98 -5.55
C LYS A 238 -34.31 35.51 -5.22
N ILE A 239 -34.42 35.15 -3.94
CA ILE A 239 -34.39 33.74 -3.49
C ILE A 239 -35.43 32.93 -4.31
N PRO A 240 -35.03 31.83 -4.97
CA PRO A 240 -35.97 31.05 -5.76
C PRO A 240 -37.08 30.40 -4.94
N ASP A 241 -38.24 30.21 -5.56
CA ASP A 241 -39.41 29.59 -4.91
C ASP A 241 -39.16 28.13 -4.50
N THR A 242 -38.16 27.46 -5.09
CA THR A 242 -37.77 26.09 -4.72
C THR A 242 -36.98 26.02 -3.41
N CYS A 243 -36.56 27.16 -2.85
CA CYS A 243 -35.76 27.22 -1.64
C CYS A 243 -36.66 27.30 -0.40
N ASP A 244 -36.46 26.39 0.55
CA ASP A 244 -36.98 26.56 1.91
C ASP A 244 -36.04 27.52 2.66
N TYR A 245 -36.57 28.68 3.06
CA TYR A 245 -35.80 29.68 3.79
C TYR A 245 -36.56 30.21 4.99
N LYS A 246 -35.81 30.61 6.01
CA LYS A 246 -36.33 31.21 7.23
C LYS A 246 -35.82 32.63 7.37
N ASN A 247 -36.71 33.52 7.74
CA ASN A 247 -36.34 34.88 8.15
C ASN A 247 -35.94 34.84 9.61
N VAL A 248 -34.74 35.33 9.90
CA VAL A 248 -34.17 35.43 11.24
C VAL A 248 -34.01 36.91 11.55
N ILE A 249 -34.70 37.37 12.59
CA ILE A 249 -34.55 38.72 13.12
C ILE A 249 -33.90 38.58 14.49
N SER A 250 -32.59 38.80 14.56
CA SER A 250 -31.80 38.67 15.78
C SER A 250 -30.49 39.42 15.65
N ASP A 251 -29.89 39.73 16.80
CA ASP A 251 -28.46 40.01 16.85
C ASP A 251 -27.70 38.71 16.61
N ILE A 252 -26.87 38.67 15.57
CA ILE A 252 -26.12 37.50 15.12
C ILE A 252 -24.63 37.83 15.20
N ASP A 253 -23.89 37.04 15.96
CA ASP A 253 -22.43 37.02 15.99
C ASP A 253 -22.01 35.55 15.86
N VAL A 254 -21.66 35.15 14.63
CA VAL A 254 -21.27 33.78 14.32
C VAL A 254 -19.92 33.78 13.63
N TRP A 255 -19.02 32.92 14.12
CA TRP A 255 -17.73 32.63 13.53
C TRP A 255 -17.57 31.14 13.33
N GLN A 256 -17.27 30.73 12.10
CA GLN A 256 -17.06 29.33 11.76
C GLN A 256 -15.77 29.16 10.95
N THR A 257 -14.93 28.21 11.36
CA THR A 257 -13.71 27.88 10.62
C THR A 257 -14.04 26.95 9.45
N ILE A 258 -13.46 27.22 8.27
CA ILE A 258 -13.60 26.33 7.10
C ILE A 258 -12.37 25.44 6.97
N SER A 259 -11.22 26.04 6.66
CA SER A 259 -9.90 25.41 6.52
C SER A 259 -8.88 26.46 6.06
N ASN A 260 -7.58 26.25 6.32
CA ASN A 260 -6.48 27.09 5.80
C ASN A 260 -6.63 28.59 6.09
N ASN A 261 -6.74 28.98 7.37
CA ASN A 261 -6.88 30.38 7.79
C ASN A 261 -8.09 31.12 7.16
N LYS A 262 -9.14 30.37 6.78
CA LYS A 262 -10.41 30.91 6.31
C LYS A 262 -11.50 30.74 7.35
N TRP A 263 -12.24 31.83 7.57
CA TRP A 263 -13.33 31.92 8.52
C TRP A 263 -14.56 32.47 7.82
N ILE A 264 -15.72 31.92 8.13
CA ILE A 264 -17.01 32.53 7.82
C ILE A 264 -17.40 33.37 9.02
N TYR A 265 -17.84 34.59 8.76
CA TYR A 265 -18.43 35.45 9.77
C TYR A 265 -19.84 35.88 9.36
N VAL A 266 -20.71 36.02 10.35
CA VAL A 266 -22.04 36.64 10.22
C VAL A 266 -22.19 37.62 11.38
N GLN A 267 -22.37 38.90 11.06
CA GLN A 267 -22.45 40.00 12.01
C GLN A 267 -23.67 40.87 11.73
N SER A 268 -24.58 41.00 12.71
CA SER A 268 -25.73 41.92 12.65
C SER A 268 -25.33 43.38 12.90
N ASN A 269 -24.36 43.59 13.78
CA ASN A 269 -23.87 44.90 14.16
C ASN A 269 -22.43 45.09 13.66
N ILE A 270 -21.98 46.34 13.58
CA ILE A 270 -20.59 46.64 13.24
C ILE A 270 -19.69 46.05 14.33
N ALA A 271 -18.93 45.03 13.97
CA ALA A 271 -17.98 44.36 14.84
C ALA A 271 -16.56 44.79 14.49
N LYS A 272 -15.75 45.06 15.51
CA LYS A 272 -14.35 45.46 15.34
C LYS A 272 -13.45 44.24 15.34
N LEU A 273 -12.89 43.91 14.19
CA LEU A 273 -11.95 42.80 13.98
C LEU A 273 -10.51 43.30 14.11
N SER A 274 -9.83 42.89 15.18
CA SER A 274 -8.39 43.16 15.37
C SER A 274 -7.55 41.99 14.85
N VAL A 275 -6.79 42.21 13.77
CA VAL A 275 -5.86 41.23 13.20
C VAL A 275 -4.43 41.60 13.60
N LYS A 276 -3.76 40.71 14.34
CA LYS A 276 -2.35 40.86 14.69
C LYS A 276 -1.48 40.06 13.70
N CYS A 277 -0.69 40.77 12.89
CA CYS A 277 0.33 40.19 12.02
C CYS A 277 1.70 40.63 12.52
N ASN A 278 2.53 39.68 12.98
CA ASN A 278 3.82 39.95 13.62
C ASN A 278 3.69 40.93 14.81
N ASN A 279 3.96 42.23 14.57
CA ASN A 279 3.91 43.32 15.55
C ASN A 279 2.95 44.47 15.17
N SER A 280 2.25 44.41 14.03
CA SER A 280 1.21 45.37 13.69
C SER A 280 -0.16 44.80 14.03
N ILE A 281 -0.97 45.60 14.72
CA ILE A 281 -2.38 45.33 14.96
C ILE A 281 -3.14 46.23 14.00
N ASN A 282 -3.89 45.62 13.09
CA ASN A 282 -4.79 46.31 12.20
C ASN A 282 -6.22 46.03 12.65
N ASP A 283 -7.01 47.08 12.82
CA ASP A 283 -8.42 46.99 13.16
C ASP A 283 -9.26 47.20 11.90
N TYR A 284 -10.28 46.36 11.72
CA TYR A 284 -11.22 46.44 10.62
C TYR A 284 -12.65 46.40 11.16
N ASP A 285 -13.52 47.23 10.61
CA ASP A 285 -14.95 47.16 10.90
C ASP A 285 -15.62 46.20 9.91
N ILE A 286 -16.30 45.18 10.43
CA ILE A 286 -17.00 44.18 9.64
C ILE A 286 -18.49 44.15 10.01
N ILE A 287 -19.33 43.92 9.01
CA ILE A 287 -20.78 43.79 9.14
C ILE A 287 -21.31 42.87 8.04
N GLY A 288 -22.41 42.18 8.30
CA GLY A 288 -23.05 41.27 7.36
C GLY A 288 -22.38 39.90 7.32
N THR A 289 -22.47 39.23 6.17
CA THR A 289 -22.02 37.85 5.98
C THR A 289 -20.86 37.81 5.00
N GLY A 290 -19.76 37.16 5.37
CA GLY A 290 -18.58 37.10 4.52
C GLY A 290 -17.60 36.00 4.88
N ILE A 291 -16.59 35.85 4.02
CA ILE A 291 -15.47 34.94 4.23
C ILE A 291 -14.20 35.76 4.45
N LEU A 292 -13.62 35.64 5.64
CA LEU A 292 -12.33 36.21 6.00
C LEU A 292 -11.23 35.21 5.62
N LYS A 293 -10.22 35.65 4.89
CA LYS A 293 -9.01 34.88 4.60
C LYS A 293 -7.81 35.62 5.15
N LEU A 294 -7.14 35.04 6.14
CA LEU A 294 -5.90 35.61 6.66
C LEU A 294 -4.72 35.14 5.81
N PRO A 295 -3.80 36.04 5.42
CA PRO A 295 -2.55 35.66 4.78
C PRO A 295 -1.72 34.78 5.72
N LYS A 296 -0.90 33.90 5.15
CA LYS A 296 0.09 33.12 5.91
C LYS A 296 1.35 33.96 6.10
#